data_AF-A0A2W4N8B2-F1
#
_entry.id   AF-A0A2W4N8B2-F1
#
_cell.length_a   1.000
_cell.length_b   1.000
_cell.length_c   1.000
_cell.angle_alpha   90.00
_cell.angle_beta   90.00
_cell.angle_gamma   90.00
#
_symmetry.space_group_name_H-M   'P 1'
#
loop_
_entity.id
_entity.type
_entity.pdbx_description
1 polymer ?
#
loop_
_entity_poly.entity_id
_entity_poly.type
_entity_poly.pdbx_seq_one_letter_code
_entity_poly.pdbx_strand_id
1 'polypeptide(L)'
;MRREGRGERMTMTATRNDALIELDELSSELCPRHRTTKNAVELEPDAPERMRRVWEALGDSEATARLRVLRREESRAALERVFSDWAAEPRSLTAWNAKGDTKAYFDVLPARYRLVLARSDEVVITDETGTTDDPPVLVMRKTVSPIVTECASYVPWLIWELLRTVTVSRRSRYNRHSEIRGERVLCGLYPQMERLAEGVYWMAMPELLRTDVVPQSRSPIFYRTLGDYFRWVLGLSEDEIRFAWAPEEAMVFVISPPGPWDLWKQTPEGFRRFHPTDGVGKVQENAWEAVGRVGDVFLWLHLRKRSKELLVRFDPRKEDDVRAIVGQYELKIKDVQPMHEDYAKYGW
;
A
#
# COMPACT_ATOMS: atom_id res chain seq x y z
N MET A 1 -44.51 24.29 -8.86
CA MET A 1 -43.78 23.01 -8.89
C MET A 1 -42.42 23.24 -9.55
N ARG A 2 -41.33 22.73 -8.94
CA ARG A 2 -39.91 22.75 -9.38
C ARG A 2 -39.05 24.01 -9.09
N ARG A 3 -38.50 24.05 -7.87
CA ARG A 3 -37.20 24.64 -7.52
C ARG A 3 -36.49 23.70 -6.53
N GLU A 4 -36.11 22.51 -6.98
CA GLU A 4 -35.22 21.59 -6.26
C GLU A 4 -34.22 21.08 -7.29
N GLY A 5 -32.92 21.27 -7.05
CA GLY A 5 -31.87 20.86 -7.99
C GLY A 5 -30.65 21.79 -8.10
N ARG A 6 -30.67 22.99 -7.47
CA ARG A 6 -29.50 23.89 -7.43
C ARG A 6 -28.63 23.70 -6.18
N GLY A 7 -29.22 23.32 -5.05
CA GLY A 7 -28.50 23.07 -3.78
C GLY A 7 -27.67 21.78 -3.80
N GLU A 8 -28.22 20.68 -4.31
CA GLU A 8 -27.54 19.37 -4.34
C GLU A 8 -26.35 19.31 -5.30
N ARG A 9 -26.41 20.02 -6.44
CA ARG A 9 -25.25 20.09 -7.35
C ARG A 9 -24.08 20.85 -6.73
N MET A 10 -24.34 21.94 -6.01
CA MET A 10 -23.27 22.72 -5.37
C MET A 10 -22.57 21.95 -4.25
N THR A 11 -23.31 21.23 -3.40
CA THR A 11 -22.72 20.37 -2.35
C THR A 11 -21.98 19.18 -2.95
N MET A 12 -22.53 18.49 -3.96
CA MET A 12 -21.84 17.37 -4.60
C MET A 12 -20.57 17.78 -5.35
N THR A 13 -20.52 18.95 -5.99
CA THR A 13 -19.31 19.44 -6.66
C THR A 13 -18.24 19.91 -5.68
N ALA A 14 -18.63 20.54 -4.56
CA ALA A 14 -17.70 20.90 -3.49
C ALA A 14 -17.05 19.65 -2.87
N THR A 15 -17.86 18.68 -2.41
CA THR A 15 -17.36 17.42 -1.81
C THR A 15 -16.49 16.59 -2.77
N ARG A 16 -16.71 16.69 -4.09
CA ARG A 16 -15.86 16.02 -5.10
C ARG A 16 -14.50 16.68 -5.28
N ASN A 17 -14.42 18.00 -5.21
CA ASN A 17 -13.14 18.70 -5.29
C ASN A 17 -12.34 18.54 -3.99
N ASP A 18 -13.01 18.51 -2.85
CA ASP A 18 -12.38 18.29 -1.54
C ASP A 18 -11.64 16.93 -1.51
N ALA A 19 -12.27 15.85 -1.99
CA ALA A 19 -11.64 14.53 -2.02
C ALA A 19 -10.41 14.45 -2.95
N LEU A 20 -10.35 15.26 -4.01
CA LEU A 20 -9.17 15.34 -4.89
C LEU A 20 -8.02 16.10 -4.22
N ILE A 21 -8.33 17.16 -3.48
CA ILE A 21 -7.36 17.90 -2.67
C ILE A 21 -6.81 17.00 -1.56
N GLU A 22 -7.68 16.30 -0.83
CA GLU A 22 -7.29 15.33 0.20
C GLU A 22 -6.35 14.24 -0.35
N LEU A 23 -6.59 13.76 -1.58
CA LEU A 23 -5.73 12.76 -2.22
C LEU A 23 -4.33 13.30 -2.55
N ASP A 24 -4.24 14.54 -3.05
CA ASP A 24 -2.97 15.22 -3.32
C ASP A 24 -2.18 15.53 -2.03
N GLU A 25 -2.89 15.95 -0.98
CA GLU A 25 -2.32 16.20 0.34
C GLU A 25 -1.81 14.91 0.97
N LEU A 26 -2.58 13.83 0.93
CA LEU A 26 -2.17 12.51 1.41
C LEU A 26 -0.94 12.00 0.63
N SER A 27 -0.93 12.16 -0.70
CA SER A 27 0.22 11.78 -1.53
C SER A 27 1.47 12.58 -1.16
N SER A 28 1.32 13.88 -0.89
CA SER A 28 2.39 14.75 -0.40
C SER A 28 2.85 14.38 1.02
N GLU A 29 1.93 13.99 1.90
CA GLU A 29 2.25 13.58 3.26
C GLU A 29 3.07 12.28 3.26
N LEU A 30 2.64 11.29 2.46
CA LEU A 30 3.31 9.99 2.42
C LEU A 30 4.59 10.03 1.58
N CYS A 31 4.66 10.88 0.56
CA CYS A 31 5.83 11.10 -0.28
C CYS A 31 6.12 12.61 -0.41
N PRO A 32 6.92 13.21 0.50
CA PRO A 32 7.16 14.66 0.53
C PRO A 32 7.66 15.26 -0.79
N ARG A 33 8.45 14.49 -1.56
CA ARG A 33 8.99 14.92 -2.85
C ARG A 33 7.93 14.99 -3.95
N HIS A 34 6.75 14.41 -3.75
CA HIS A 34 5.59 14.53 -4.65
C HIS A 34 5.31 16.01 -4.97
N ARG A 35 5.13 16.84 -3.93
CA ARG A 35 4.79 18.25 -4.07
C ARG A 35 5.79 19.03 -4.93
N THR A 36 7.08 18.73 -4.80
CA THR A 36 8.15 19.46 -5.49
C THR A 36 8.48 18.90 -6.88
N THR A 37 8.08 17.67 -7.18
CA THR A 37 8.40 16.99 -8.46
C THR A 37 7.18 16.84 -9.38
N LYS A 38 6.01 17.29 -8.92
CA LYS A 38 4.74 17.17 -9.62
C LYS A 38 4.72 18.01 -10.90
N ASN A 39 4.50 17.32 -12.01
CA ASN A 39 4.24 17.87 -13.32
C ASN A 39 2.77 17.67 -13.69
N ALA A 40 2.19 18.63 -14.40
CA ALA A 40 0.83 18.51 -14.88
C ALA A 40 0.69 17.32 -15.86
N VAL A 41 -0.44 16.63 -15.77
CA VAL A 41 -0.80 15.55 -16.68
C VAL A 41 -2.08 15.94 -17.38
N GLU A 42 -2.09 15.85 -18.70
CA GLU A 42 -3.24 16.13 -19.54
C GLU A 42 -3.57 14.90 -20.40
N LEU A 43 -4.75 14.35 -20.16
CA LEU A 43 -5.35 13.28 -20.95
C LEU A 43 -6.22 13.85 -22.06
N GLU A 44 -6.55 13.00 -23.03
CA GLU A 44 -7.43 13.34 -24.13
C GLU A 44 -8.80 13.84 -23.60
N PRO A 45 -9.46 14.82 -24.26
CA PRO A 45 -10.72 15.38 -23.79
C PRO A 45 -11.86 14.36 -23.66
N ASP A 46 -11.80 13.28 -24.44
CA ASP A 46 -12.75 12.16 -24.43
C ASP A 46 -12.36 11.03 -23.47
N ALA A 47 -11.28 11.18 -22.69
CA ALA A 47 -10.93 10.25 -21.63
C ALA A 47 -11.99 10.27 -20.51
N PRO A 48 -12.25 9.12 -19.84
CA PRO A 48 -13.19 9.04 -18.73
C PRO A 48 -12.97 10.13 -17.68
N GLU A 49 -14.04 10.88 -17.37
CA GLU A 49 -13.95 12.13 -16.63
C GLU A 49 -13.32 11.97 -15.24
N ARG A 50 -13.70 10.91 -14.50
CA ARG A 50 -13.24 10.69 -13.14
C ARG A 50 -11.74 10.40 -13.10
N MET A 51 -11.27 9.57 -14.04
CA MET A 51 -9.83 9.28 -14.20
C MET A 51 -9.06 10.55 -14.55
N ARG A 52 -9.55 11.35 -15.52
CA ARG A 52 -8.90 12.61 -15.91
C ARG A 52 -8.75 13.56 -14.73
N ARG A 53 -9.82 13.79 -13.96
CA ARG A 53 -9.80 14.65 -12.77
C ARG A 53 -8.79 14.18 -11.70
N VAL A 54 -8.69 12.86 -11.47
CA VAL A 54 -7.71 12.31 -10.52
C VAL A 54 -6.29 12.58 -10.98
N TRP A 55 -5.99 12.45 -12.27
CA TRP A 55 -4.66 12.73 -12.80
C TRP A 55 -4.34 14.22 -12.93
N GLU A 56 -5.33 15.07 -13.18
CA GLU A 56 -5.18 16.52 -13.06
C GLU A 56 -4.82 16.91 -11.62
N ALA A 57 -5.42 16.24 -10.63
CA ALA A 57 -5.15 16.47 -9.22
C ALA A 57 -3.79 15.89 -8.78
N LEU A 58 -3.41 14.68 -9.18
CA LEU A 58 -2.18 14.02 -8.74
C LEU A 58 -0.94 14.46 -9.55
N GLY A 59 -1.06 14.58 -10.87
CA GLY A 59 0.07 14.80 -11.77
C GLY A 59 1.09 13.64 -11.84
N ASP A 60 2.16 13.88 -12.60
CA ASP A 60 3.30 12.96 -12.73
C ASP A 60 4.42 13.41 -11.79
N SER A 61 4.89 12.51 -10.94
CA SER A 61 5.79 12.82 -9.82
C SER A 61 6.51 11.56 -9.35
N GLU A 62 7.42 11.70 -8.39
CA GLU A 62 8.08 10.54 -7.75
C GLU A 62 7.08 9.54 -7.13
N ALA A 63 5.95 10.00 -6.58
CA ALA A 63 4.92 9.13 -6.03
C ALA A 63 4.15 8.34 -7.10
N THR A 64 3.86 8.99 -8.24
CA THR A 64 3.00 8.44 -9.29
C THR A 64 3.76 7.79 -10.45
N ALA A 65 5.08 7.97 -10.53
CA ALA A 65 5.90 7.54 -11.67
C ALA A 65 5.72 6.06 -12.06
N ARG A 66 5.58 5.16 -11.08
CA ARG A 66 5.38 3.71 -11.33
C ARG A 66 4.01 3.38 -11.94
N LEU A 67 3.02 4.24 -11.75
CA LEU A 67 1.63 4.07 -12.21
C LEU A 67 1.23 5.19 -13.17
N ARG A 68 2.21 5.92 -13.73
CA ARG A 68 1.99 7.08 -14.58
C ARG A 68 0.99 6.71 -15.68
N VAL A 69 -0.08 7.48 -15.76
CA VAL A 69 -1.02 7.35 -16.87
C VAL A 69 -0.36 7.75 -18.18
N LEU A 70 -0.52 6.89 -19.18
CA LEU A 70 -0.04 7.14 -20.53
C LEU A 70 -1.17 7.67 -21.40
N ARG A 71 -0.88 8.48 -22.41
CA ARG A 71 -1.88 8.76 -23.47
C ARG A 71 -2.17 7.48 -24.24
N ARG A 72 -3.28 7.43 -24.99
CA ARG A 72 -3.67 6.22 -25.74
C ARG A 72 -2.64 5.82 -26.79
N GLU A 73 -2.05 6.80 -27.48
CA GLU A 73 -0.97 6.56 -28.44
C GLU A 73 0.30 6.01 -27.77
N GLU A 74 0.68 6.59 -26.62
CA GLU A 74 1.82 6.11 -25.82
C GLU A 74 1.58 4.70 -25.29
N SER A 75 0.35 4.41 -24.87
CA SER A 75 -0.08 3.08 -24.43
C SER A 75 0.08 2.04 -25.53
N ARG A 76 -0.34 2.37 -26.76
CA ARG A 76 -0.18 1.51 -27.93
C ARG A 76 1.29 1.22 -28.19
N ALA A 77 2.13 2.26 -28.26
CA ALA A 77 3.57 2.10 -28.50
C ALA A 77 4.28 1.29 -27.40
N ALA A 78 3.84 1.42 -26.14
CA ALA A 78 4.36 0.62 -25.03
C ALA A 78 3.94 -0.86 -25.16
N LEU A 79 2.67 -1.12 -25.49
CA LEU A 79 2.17 -2.48 -25.71
C LEU A 79 2.81 -3.16 -26.91
N GLU A 80 3.12 -2.44 -27.99
CA GLU A 80 3.84 -3.00 -29.14
C GLU A 80 5.18 -3.63 -28.72
N ARG A 81 5.90 -2.98 -27.80
CA ARG A 81 7.15 -3.53 -27.24
C ARG A 81 6.89 -4.76 -26.39
N VAL A 82 5.94 -4.69 -25.46
CA VAL A 82 5.58 -5.82 -24.58
C VAL A 82 5.14 -7.04 -25.39
N PHE A 83 4.27 -6.84 -26.39
CA PHE A 83 3.77 -7.92 -27.23
C PHE A 83 4.83 -8.48 -28.18
N SER A 84 5.79 -7.66 -28.62
CA SER A 84 6.97 -8.16 -29.34
C SER A 84 7.79 -9.11 -28.45
N ASP A 85 8.05 -8.73 -27.19
CA ASP A 85 8.76 -9.58 -26.23
C ASP A 85 7.97 -10.86 -25.90
N TRP A 86 6.64 -10.76 -25.80
CA TRP A 86 5.78 -11.91 -25.60
C TRP A 86 5.73 -12.83 -26.82
N ALA A 87 5.69 -12.28 -28.03
CA ALA A 87 5.72 -13.06 -29.28
C ALA A 87 7.02 -13.84 -29.47
N ALA A 88 8.12 -13.41 -28.86
CA ALA A 88 9.38 -14.18 -28.86
C ALA A 88 9.28 -15.48 -28.03
N GLU A 89 8.25 -15.66 -27.21
CA GLU A 89 8.08 -16.83 -26.35
C GLU A 89 6.99 -17.80 -26.85
N PRO A 90 7.34 -19.07 -27.17
CA PRO A 90 6.38 -20.05 -27.70
C PRO A 90 5.16 -20.30 -26.80
N ARG A 91 5.34 -20.22 -25.48
CA ARG A 91 4.25 -20.39 -24.51
C ARG A 91 3.21 -19.29 -24.62
N SER A 92 3.65 -18.04 -24.82
CA SER A 92 2.76 -16.90 -25.01
C SER A 92 2.01 -17.00 -26.33
N LEU A 93 2.72 -17.33 -27.41
CA LEU A 93 2.11 -17.54 -28.73
C LEU A 93 1.02 -18.61 -28.70
N THR A 94 1.25 -19.69 -27.95
CA THR A 94 0.28 -20.78 -27.79
C THR A 94 -0.95 -20.33 -26.99
N ALA A 95 -0.74 -19.65 -25.85
CA ALA A 95 -1.82 -19.19 -24.98
C ALA A 95 -2.79 -18.23 -25.67
N TRP A 96 -2.27 -17.39 -26.58
CA TRP A 96 -3.05 -16.36 -27.29
C TRP A 96 -3.32 -16.71 -28.76
N ASN A 97 -3.00 -17.93 -29.19
CA ASN A 97 -3.14 -18.39 -30.57
C ASN A 97 -2.52 -17.40 -31.59
N ALA A 98 -1.38 -16.81 -31.23
CA ALA A 98 -0.82 -15.66 -31.93
C ALA A 98 -0.02 -16.00 -33.19
N LYS A 99 0.13 -17.29 -33.57
CA LYS A 99 0.75 -17.77 -34.84
C LYS A 99 2.00 -17.00 -35.33
N GLY A 100 2.81 -16.45 -34.42
CA GLY A 100 4.01 -15.65 -34.74
C GLY A 100 3.77 -14.17 -35.07
N ASP A 101 2.56 -13.65 -34.87
CA ASP A 101 2.15 -12.27 -35.13
C ASP A 101 1.66 -11.60 -33.83
N THR A 102 2.13 -10.38 -33.57
CA THR A 102 1.69 -9.57 -32.42
C THR A 102 0.25 -9.10 -32.55
N LYS A 103 -0.32 -9.08 -33.76
CA LYS A 103 -1.68 -8.63 -34.02
C LYS A 103 -2.73 -9.37 -33.19
N ALA A 104 -2.56 -10.67 -32.96
CA ALA A 104 -3.51 -11.46 -32.18
C ALA A 104 -3.68 -10.94 -30.73
N TYR A 105 -2.63 -10.35 -30.15
CA TYR A 105 -2.72 -9.71 -28.83
C TYR A 105 -3.51 -8.40 -28.87
N PHE A 106 -3.41 -7.63 -29.96
CA PHE A 106 -4.19 -6.40 -30.14
C PHE A 106 -5.66 -6.67 -30.46
N ASP A 107 -5.95 -7.74 -31.21
CA ASP A 107 -7.32 -8.10 -31.63
C ASP A 107 -8.23 -8.46 -30.44
N VAL A 108 -7.65 -8.81 -29.28
CA VAL A 108 -8.40 -9.12 -28.05
C VAL A 108 -8.55 -7.93 -27.09
N LEU A 109 -7.87 -6.81 -27.36
CA LEU A 109 -7.98 -5.61 -26.52
C LEU A 109 -9.32 -4.90 -26.77
N PRO A 110 -9.81 -4.10 -25.80
CA PRO A 110 -10.96 -3.23 -26.01
C PRO A 110 -10.75 -2.26 -27.18
N ALA A 111 -11.82 -1.72 -27.75
CA ALA A 111 -11.71 -0.78 -28.88
C ALA A 111 -11.05 0.55 -28.47
N ARG A 112 -11.26 0.97 -27.21
CA ARG A 112 -10.53 2.06 -26.57
C ARG A 112 -9.94 1.55 -25.27
N TYR A 113 -8.63 1.62 -25.14
CA TYR A 113 -7.90 1.17 -23.97
C TYR A 113 -6.76 2.12 -23.65
N ARG A 114 -6.25 1.99 -22.42
CA ARG A 114 -5.00 2.61 -21.99
C ARG A 114 -4.20 1.63 -21.16
N LEU A 115 -2.88 1.65 -21.33
CA LEU A 115 -1.96 0.87 -20.50
C LEU A 115 -1.77 1.60 -19.17
N VAL A 116 -1.97 0.88 -18.08
CA VAL A 116 -1.83 1.38 -16.71
C VAL A 116 -0.56 0.88 -16.05
N LEU A 117 -0.26 -0.41 -16.23
CA LEU A 117 0.94 -1.03 -15.66
C LEU A 117 1.40 -2.17 -16.56
N ALA A 118 2.70 -2.25 -16.81
CA ALA A 118 3.32 -3.37 -17.51
C ALA A 118 4.29 -4.10 -16.56
N ARG A 119 4.09 -5.41 -16.43
CA ARG A 119 5.00 -6.35 -15.75
C ARG A 119 5.53 -7.34 -16.79
N SER A 120 6.50 -8.15 -16.41
CA SER A 120 7.12 -9.12 -17.33
C SER A 120 6.14 -10.17 -17.86
N ASP A 121 5.15 -10.54 -17.05
CA ASP A 121 4.20 -11.63 -17.30
C ASP A 121 2.74 -11.16 -17.40
N GLU A 122 2.44 -9.89 -17.12
CA GLU A 122 1.09 -9.33 -17.24
C GLU A 122 1.10 -7.85 -17.61
N VAL A 123 0.04 -7.41 -18.28
CA VAL A 123 -0.27 -6.00 -18.48
C VAL A 123 -1.63 -5.69 -17.88
N VAL A 124 -1.73 -4.51 -17.29
CA VAL A 124 -2.95 -3.95 -16.72
C VAL A 124 -3.40 -2.81 -17.61
N ILE A 125 -4.64 -2.86 -18.07
CA ILE A 125 -5.23 -1.89 -18.99
C ILE A 125 -6.61 -1.42 -18.48
N THR A 126 -7.06 -0.26 -18.95
CA THR A 126 -8.47 0.15 -18.80
C THR A 126 -9.28 -0.22 -20.04
N ASP A 127 -10.58 -0.48 -19.87
CA ASP A 127 -11.55 -0.48 -20.97
C ASP A 127 -12.32 0.84 -21.02
N GLU A 128 -11.91 1.70 -21.95
CA GLU A 128 -12.50 3.02 -22.20
C GLU A 128 -13.53 2.97 -23.35
N THR A 129 -13.94 1.78 -23.79
CA THR A 129 -14.86 1.62 -24.93
C THR A 129 -16.24 2.17 -24.61
N GLY A 130 -16.71 2.02 -23.37
CA GLY A 130 -18.01 2.51 -22.92
C GLY A 130 -18.09 4.02 -22.69
N THR A 131 -19.17 4.45 -22.04
CA THR A 131 -19.42 5.85 -21.64
C THR A 131 -19.30 6.05 -20.12
N THR A 132 -18.64 5.13 -19.42
CA THR A 132 -18.44 5.25 -17.97
C THR A 132 -17.40 6.32 -17.68
N ASP A 133 -17.66 7.12 -16.65
CA ASP A 133 -16.71 8.15 -16.17
C ASP A 133 -15.49 7.53 -15.48
N ASP A 134 -15.59 6.26 -15.10
CA ASP A 134 -14.55 5.49 -14.43
C ASP A 134 -14.49 4.08 -15.04
N PRO A 135 -13.49 3.78 -15.88
CA PRO A 135 -13.43 2.53 -16.63
C PRO A 135 -13.06 1.34 -15.73
N PRO A 136 -13.47 0.11 -16.08
CA PRO A 136 -12.98 -1.07 -15.40
C PRO A 136 -11.50 -1.31 -15.73
N VAL A 137 -10.83 -2.00 -14.81
CA VAL A 137 -9.43 -2.42 -14.94
C VAL A 137 -9.39 -3.88 -15.35
N LEU A 138 -8.68 -4.15 -16.43
CA LEU A 138 -8.50 -5.47 -17.02
C LEU A 138 -7.05 -5.90 -16.92
N VAL A 139 -6.84 -7.21 -16.80
CA VAL A 139 -5.52 -7.83 -16.78
C VAL A 139 -5.42 -8.82 -17.92
N MET A 140 -4.38 -8.66 -18.72
CA MET A 140 -3.97 -9.58 -19.76
C MET A 140 -2.66 -10.24 -19.32
N ARG A 141 -2.63 -11.58 -19.28
CA ARG A 141 -1.46 -12.34 -18.85
C ARG A 141 -0.76 -12.98 -20.03
N LYS A 142 0.56 -12.93 -20.02
CA LYS A 142 1.42 -13.46 -21.08
C LYS A 142 1.06 -14.88 -21.50
N THR A 143 0.85 -15.78 -20.54
CA THR A 143 0.67 -17.21 -20.79
C THR A 143 -0.73 -17.73 -20.46
N VAL A 144 -1.70 -16.84 -20.18
CA VAL A 144 -3.05 -17.24 -19.79
C VAL A 144 -4.09 -16.35 -20.43
N SER A 145 -4.97 -16.97 -21.23
CA SER A 145 -6.15 -16.36 -21.86
C SER A 145 -7.43 -16.85 -21.16
N PRO A 146 -8.53 -16.05 -21.11
CA PRO A 146 -8.71 -14.72 -21.71
C PRO A 146 -8.23 -13.57 -20.82
N ILE A 147 -8.41 -12.33 -21.30
CA ILE A 147 -8.34 -11.12 -20.47
C ILE A 147 -9.39 -11.24 -19.36
N VAL A 148 -9.02 -10.90 -18.13
CA VAL A 148 -9.91 -10.94 -16.97
C VAL A 148 -10.10 -9.55 -16.39
N THR A 149 -11.27 -9.29 -15.84
CA THR A 149 -11.53 -8.06 -15.08
C THR A 149 -10.91 -8.18 -13.70
N GLU A 150 -10.04 -7.24 -13.35
CA GLU A 150 -9.43 -7.18 -12.02
C GLU A 150 -10.26 -6.33 -11.07
N CYS A 151 -10.70 -5.15 -11.51
CA CYS A 151 -11.54 -4.27 -10.72
C CYS A 151 -12.59 -3.58 -11.61
N ALA A 152 -13.78 -3.33 -11.06
CA ALA A 152 -14.85 -2.66 -11.79
C ALA A 152 -14.57 -1.16 -12.05
N SER A 153 -13.60 -0.58 -11.35
CA SER A 153 -13.41 0.87 -11.27
C SER A 153 -11.92 1.20 -11.13
N TYR A 154 -11.42 2.05 -12.03
CA TYR A 154 -10.02 2.42 -12.12
C TYR A 154 -9.57 3.28 -10.96
N VAL A 155 -10.36 4.27 -10.53
CA VAL A 155 -9.95 5.20 -9.47
C VAL A 155 -9.64 4.48 -8.14
N PRO A 156 -10.49 3.59 -7.61
CA PRO A 156 -10.17 2.81 -6.42
C PRO A 156 -8.98 1.87 -6.60
N TRP A 157 -8.85 1.25 -7.77
CA TRP A 157 -7.68 0.43 -8.09
C TRP A 157 -6.39 1.27 -8.07
N LEU A 158 -6.40 2.46 -8.67
CA LEU A 158 -5.27 3.37 -8.73
C LEU A 158 -4.86 3.84 -7.34
N ILE A 159 -5.81 4.31 -6.53
CA ILE A 159 -5.53 4.76 -5.15
C ILE A 159 -4.93 3.61 -4.34
N TRP A 160 -5.49 2.40 -4.46
CA TRP A 160 -4.95 1.24 -3.78
C TRP A 160 -3.51 0.92 -4.18
N GLU A 161 -3.24 0.80 -5.48
CA GLU A 161 -1.90 0.47 -5.97
C GLU A 161 -0.89 1.59 -5.69
N LEU A 162 -1.31 2.86 -5.77
CA LEU A 162 -0.47 4.01 -5.49
C LEU A 162 -0.02 4.01 -4.03
N LEU A 163 -0.98 3.97 -3.09
CA LEU A 163 -0.69 4.00 -1.66
C LEU A 163 0.14 2.78 -1.26
N ARG A 164 -0.23 1.58 -1.72
CA ARG A 164 0.55 0.34 -1.50
C ARG A 164 2.00 0.46 -1.99
N THR A 165 2.22 1.17 -3.10
CA THR A 165 3.55 1.37 -3.69
C THR A 165 4.39 2.35 -2.89
N VAL A 166 3.84 3.52 -2.55
CA VAL A 166 4.60 4.57 -1.84
C VAL A 166 4.80 4.25 -0.36
N THR A 167 3.98 3.37 0.22
CA THR A 167 4.10 2.92 1.62
C THR A 167 4.62 1.48 1.74
N VAL A 168 5.24 0.92 0.70
CA VAL A 168 5.71 -0.48 0.71
C VAL A 168 6.60 -0.79 1.91
N SER A 169 7.47 0.15 2.29
CA SER A 169 8.40 0.09 3.42
C SER A 169 7.79 0.55 4.75
N ARG A 170 6.53 1.00 4.76
CA ARG A 170 5.86 1.65 5.90
C ARG A 170 4.46 1.08 6.09
N ARG A 171 4.42 -0.22 6.30
CA ARG A 171 3.18 -0.96 6.48
C ARG A 171 3.21 -1.90 7.68
N SER A 172 2.02 -2.24 8.13
CA SER A 172 1.74 -3.28 9.12
C SER A 172 0.44 -3.98 8.73
N ARG A 173 0.13 -5.08 9.42
CA ARG A 173 -1.12 -5.81 9.20
C ARG A 173 -2.24 -5.19 10.03
N TYR A 174 -3.41 -5.09 9.41
CA TYR A 174 -4.63 -4.82 10.15
C TYR A 174 -5.30 -6.13 10.55
N ASN A 175 -5.61 -6.29 11.84
CA ASN A 175 -6.46 -7.36 12.28
C ASN A 175 -7.92 -6.91 12.24
N ARG A 176 -8.72 -7.47 11.32
CA ARG A 176 -10.15 -7.13 11.19
C ARG A 176 -10.99 -7.36 12.44
N HIS A 177 -10.50 -8.16 13.39
CA HIS A 177 -11.15 -8.45 14.66
C HIS A 177 -10.85 -7.40 15.75
N SER A 178 -10.00 -6.40 15.47
CA SER A 178 -9.64 -5.37 16.44
C SER A 178 -10.77 -4.38 16.72
N GLU A 179 -11.72 -4.24 15.78
CA GLU A 179 -12.76 -3.21 15.77
C GLU A 179 -12.23 -1.76 15.88
N ILE A 180 -10.92 -1.54 15.72
CA ILE A 180 -10.32 -0.21 15.76
C ILE A 180 -10.82 0.58 14.55
N ARG A 181 -11.56 1.66 14.79
CA ARG A 181 -12.11 2.53 13.75
C ARG A 181 -11.38 3.86 13.70
N GLY A 182 -11.25 4.40 12.50
CA GLY A 182 -10.76 5.73 12.25
C GLY A 182 -11.81 6.66 11.67
N GLU A 183 -11.36 7.88 11.35
CA GLU A 183 -12.15 8.83 10.57
C GLU A 183 -12.08 8.47 9.08
N ARG A 184 -13.21 8.40 8.39
CA ARG A 184 -13.21 8.14 6.95
C ARG A 184 -12.59 9.31 6.20
N VAL A 185 -11.67 9.00 5.29
CA VAL A 185 -11.00 9.97 4.41
C VAL A 185 -11.20 9.57 2.96
N LEU A 186 -11.05 10.52 2.03
CA LEU A 186 -11.27 10.27 0.59
C LEU A 186 -12.68 9.73 0.26
N CYS A 187 -13.70 10.07 1.05
CA CYS A 187 -15.04 9.46 0.94
C CYS A 187 -15.64 9.49 -0.49
N GLY A 188 -15.32 10.52 -1.30
CA GLY A 188 -15.79 10.64 -2.68
C GLY A 188 -15.02 9.83 -3.73
N LEU A 189 -13.82 9.36 -3.39
CA LEU A 189 -12.91 8.64 -4.30
C LEU A 189 -12.69 7.19 -3.85
N TYR A 190 -12.43 7.00 -2.56
CA TYR A 190 -12.08 5.72 -1.94
C TYR A 190 -12.72 5.54 -0.56
N PRO A 191 -14.00 5.16 -0.48
CA PRO A 191 -14.73 5.06 0.78
C PRO A 191 -14.19 4.03 1.78
N GLN A 192 -13.29 3.14 1.33
CA GLN A 192 -12.73 2.05 2.14
C GLN A 192 -11.44 2.43 2.89
N MET A 193 -11.16 3.73 3.07
CA MET A 193 -9.98 4.21 3.81
C MET A 193 -10.39 4.99 5.07
N GLU A 194 -9.67 4.73 6.16
CA GLU A 194 -9.84 5.39 7.44
C GLU A 194 -8.49 5.90 7.96
N ARG A 195 -8.48 7.11 8.52
CA ARG A 195 -7.37 7.65 9.31
C ARG A 195 -7.54 7.20 10.76
N LEU A 196 -6.67 6.28 11.21
CA LEU A 196 -6.71 5.72 12.56
C LEU A 196 -6.09 6.66 13.60
N ALA A 197 -5.08 7.42 13.19
CA ALA A 197 -4.43 8.48 13.95
C ALA A 197 -3.71 9.43 12.98
N GLU A 198 -3.12 10.51 13.51
CA GLU A 198 -2.26 11.37 12.70
C GLU A 198 -1.11 10.56 12.08
N GLY A 199 -1.03 10.58 10.74
CA GLY A 199 -0.02 9.83 10.00
C GLY A 199 -0.17 8.31 10.02
N VAL A 200 -1.32 7.77 10.45
CA VAL A 200 -1.60 6.33 10.45
C VAL A 200 -2.96 6.05 9.83
N TYR A 201 -2.97 5.18 8.83
CA TYR A 201 -4.12 4.95 7.98
C TYR A 201 -4.35 3.46 7.78
N TRP A 202 -5.62 3.09 7.67
CA TRP A 202 -6.07 1.79 7.26
C TRP A 202 -6.80 1.89 5.93
N MET A 203 -6.60 0.91 5.07
CA MET A 203 -7.33 0.78 3.82
C MET A 203 -7.76 -0.65 3.59
N ALA A 204 -9.01 -0.88 3.18
CA ALA A 204 -9.44 -2.17 2.66
C ALA A 204 -9.26 -2.20 1.15
N MET A 205 -8.79 -3.33 0.62
CA MET A 205 -8.63 -3.55 -0.82
C MET A 205 -9.94 -3.28 -1.56
N PRO A 206 -9.90 -2.68 -2.77
CA PRO A 206 -11.10 -2.56 -3.57
C PRO A 206 -11.60 -3.97 -3.93
N GLU A 207 -12.87 -4.06 -4.29
CA GLU A 207 -13.44 -5.35 -4.72
C GLU A 207 -12.69 -5.86 -5.95
N LEU A 208 -11.89 -6.91 -5.76
CA LEU A 208 -11.22 -7.62 -6.84
C LEU A 208 -12.19 -8.65 -7.43
N LEU A 209 -12.38 -8.56 -8.74
CA LEU A 209 -13.24 -9.46 -9.49
C LEU A 209 -12.50 -10.71 -10.00
N ARG A 210 -11.17 -10.69 -9.97
CA ARG A 210 -10.34 -11.85 -10.30
C ARG A 210 -10.21 -12.80 -9.10
N THR A 211 -10.23 -14.11 -9.36
CA THR A 211 -10.19 -15.16 -8.32
C THR A 211 -8.88 -15.95 -8.30
N ASP A 212 -8.05 -15.78 -9.31
CA ASP A 212 -6.82 -16.54 -9.54
C ASP A 212 -5.61 -16.00 -8.77
N VAL A 213 -5.63 -14.72 -8.39
CA VAL A 213 -4.60 -14.08 -7.56
C VAL A 213 -5.26 -13.45 -6.35
N VAL A 214 -4.86 -13.92 -5.17
CA VAL A 214 -5.26 -13.34 -3.89
C VAL A 214 -4.07 -12.57 -3.33
N PRO A 215 -4.15 -11.23 -3.19
CA PRO A 215 -3.10 -10.47 -2.53
C PRO A 215 -2.89 -10.97 -1.10
N GLN A 216 -1.63 -11.13 -0.68
CA GLN A 216 -1.28 -11.61 0.65
C GLN A 216 -1.73 -10.66 1.76
N SER A 217 -1.78 -9.35 1.49
CA SER A 217 -2.34 -8.33 2.39
C SER A 217 -3.50 -7.61 1.71
N ARG A 218 -4.72 -7.90 2.17
CA ARG A 218 -5.96 -7.30 1.66
C ARG A 218 -6.39 -6.06 2.46
N SER A 219 -5.72 -5.76 3.56
CA SER A 219 -6.08 -4.65 4.44
C SER A 219 -4.86 -4.21 5.25
N PRO A 220 -3.90 -3.49 4.66
CA PRO A 220 -2.75 -2.99 5.39
C PRO A 220 -3.12 -1.79 6.25
N ILE A 221 -2.38 -1.62 7.35
CA ILE A 221 -2.14 -0.31 7.95
C ILE A 221 -0.90 0.24 7.26
N PHE A 222 -0.93 1.51 6.87
CA PHE A 222 0.25 2.24 6.45
C PHE A 222 0.42 3.51 7.27
N TYR A 223 1.64 4.02 7.31
CA TYR A 223 1.99 5.14 8.17
C TYR A 223 3.02 6.06 7.53
N ARG A 224 2.99 7.33 7.93
CA ARG A 224 3.92 8.37 7.46
C ARG A 224 5.35 8.07 7.94
N THR A 225 5.52 7.81 9.23
CA THR A 225 6.79 7.39 9.85
C THR A 225 6.58 6.23 10.83
N LEU A 226 7.64 5.45 11.11
CA LEU A 226 7.59 4.43 12.16
C LEU A 226 7.25 5.04 13.53
N GLY A 227 7.73 6.26 13.82
CA GLY A 227 7.38 6.98 15.06
C GLY A 227 5.89 7.30 15.18
N ASP A 228 5.21 7.67 14.09
CA ASP A 228 3.75 7.85 14.07
C ASP A 228 3.04 6.53 14.41
N TYR A 229 3.48 5.42 13.81
CA TYR A 229 2.94 4.09 14.08
C TYR A 229 3.10 3.67 15.55
N PHE A 230 4.30 3.82 16.11
CA PHE A 230 4.56 3.46 17.51
C PHE A 230 3.76 4.30 18.49
N ARG A 231 3.62 5.61 18.24
CA ARG A 231 2.77 6.50 19.06
C ARG A 231 1.31 6.07 19.03
N TRP A 232 0.79 5.72 17.86
CA TRP A 232 -0.56 5.20 17.73
C TRP A 232 -0.75 3.90 18.53
N VAL A 233 0.14 2.92 18.36
CA VAL A 233 0.07 1.64 19.10
C VAL A 233 0.12 1.85 20.62
N LEU A 234 0.99 2.76 21.09
CA LEU A 234 1.08 3.08 22.52
C LEU A 234 -0.15 3.81 23.06
N GLY A 235 -0.95 4.44 22.20
CA GLY A 235 -2.23 5.07 22.55
C GLY A 235 -3.43 4.10 22.58
N LEU A 236 -3.30 2.89 22.05
CA LEU A 236 -4.36 1.88 22.07
C LEU A 236 -4.68 1.41 23.50
N SER A 237 -5.91 0.99 23.77
CA SER A 237 -6.27 0.34 25.03
C SER A 237 -5.55 -1.00 25.23
N GLU A 238 -5.62 -1.57 26.43
CA GLU A 238 -5.02 -2.88 26.76
C GLU A 238 -5.64 -4.05 25.99
N ASP A 239 -6.88 -3.90 25.53
CA ASP A 239 -7.57 -4.91 24.72
C ASP A 239 -7.24 -4.75 23.22
N GLU A 240 -7.16 -3.51 22.73
CA GLU A 240 -6.85 -3.21 21.33
C GLU A 240 -5.39 -3.50 20.97
N ILE A 241 -4.44 -3.22 21.87
CA ILE A 241 -3.00 -3.37 21.58
C ILE A 241 -2.63 -4.81 21.18
N ARG A 242 -3.38 -5.81 21.66
CA ARG A 242 -3.21 -7.23 21.32
C ARG A 242 -3.40 -7.51 19.83
N PHE A 243 -4.14 -6.65 19.14
CA PHE A 243 -4.39 -6.74 17.71
C PHE A 243 -3.38 -5.99 16.86
N ALA A 244 -2.49 -5.20 17.46
CA ALA A 244 -1.42 -4.53 16.74
C ALA A 244 -0.36 -5.54 16.30
N TRP A 245 0.16 -5.37 15.08
CA TRP A 245 1.23 -6.20 14.53
C TRP A 245 2.52 -5.41 14.48
N ALA A 246 3.65 -6.10 14.60
CA ALA A 246 4.93 -5.45 14.43
C ALA A 246 5.05 -4.87 13.00
N PRO A 247 5.68 -3.70 12.82
CA PRO A 247 5.89 -3.13 11.48
C PRO A 247 6.69 -4.12 10.63
N GLU A 248 6.18 -4.44 9.43
CA GLU A 248 6.69 -5.57 8.63
C GLU A 248 8.11 -5.33 8.13
N GLU A 249 8.41 -4.09 7.77
CA GLU A 249 9.64 -3.73 7.07
C GLU A 249 10.64 -3.00 7.98
N ALA A 250 10.41 -2.90 9.29
CA ALA A 250 11.31 -2.20 10.21
C ALA A 250 12.68 -2.90 10.34
N MET A 251 13.72 -2.13 10.68
CA MET A 251 15.04 -2.70 10.98
C MET A 251 14.96 -3.60 12.21
N VAL A 252 15.65 -4.74 12.20
CA VAL A 252 15.60 -5.71 13.29
C VAL A 252 16.99 -6.03 13.81
N PHE A 253 17.19 -5.88 15.11
CA PHE A 253 18.29 -6.52 15.82
C PHE A 253 17.82 -7.84 16.42
N VAL A 254 18.57 -8.90 16.16
CA VAL A 254 18.38 -10.20 16.81
C VAL A 254 19.32 -10.26 18.01
N ILE A 255 18.76 -10.24 19.21
CA ILE A 255 19.49 -10.26 20.47
C ILE A 255 19.49 -11.68 21.05
N SER A 256 20.68 -12.17 21.41
CA SER A 256 20.86 -13.48 22.04
C SER A 256 22.09 -13.50 22.96
N PRO A 257 21.92 -13.79 24.26
CA PRO A 257 20.67 -14.06 24.98
C PRO A 257 19.81 -12.78 25.19
N PRO A 258 18.51 -12.90 25.50
CA PRO A 258 17.60 -11.75 25.67
C PRO A 258 17.85 -10.95 26.94
N GLY A 259 18.61 -11.50 27.90
CA GLY A 259 19.06 -10.80 29.10
C GLY A 259 17.92 -10.15 29.91
N PRO A 260 18.08 -8.89 30.37
CA PRO A 260 17.03 -8.16 31.09
C PRO A 260 15.78 -7.87 30.24
N TRP A 261 15.79 -8.11 28.93
CA TRP A 261 14.61 -7.95 28.06
C TRP A 261 13.92 -9.29 27.76
N ASP A 262 14.17 -10.32 28.57
CA ASP A 262 13.43 -11.58 28.54
C ASP A 262 11.96 -11.36 28.95
N LEU A 263 11.10 -11.16 27.95
CA LEU A 263 9.66 -10.90 28.11
C LEU A 263 8.91 -12.02 28.85
N TRP A 264 9.47 -13.22 29.02
CA TRP A 264 8.86 -14.24 29.87
C TRP A 264 9.01 -13.93 31.36
N LYS A 265 10.08 -13.23 31.74
CA LYS A 265 10.44 -12.97 33.13
C LYS A 265 10.04 -11.58 33.57
N GLN A 266 10.33 -10.58 32.77
CA GLN A 266 10.11 -9.18 33.13
C GLN A 266 9.80 -8.32 31.91
N THR A 267 9.05 -7.25 32.14
CA THR A 267 8.81 -6.21 31.15
C THR A 267 9.80 -5.08 31.39
N PRO A 268 10.55 -4.62 30.37
CA PRO A 268 11.40 -3.45 30.53
C PRO A 268 10.59 -2.21 30.93
N GLU A 269 11.19 -1.31 31.71
CA GLU A 269 10.53 -0.05 32.10
C GLU A 269 10.16 0.78 30.87
N GLY A 270 8.95 1.36 30.87
CA GLY A 270 8.44 2.14 29.73
C GLY A 270 7.85 1.30 28.60
N PHE A 271 7.72 -0.02 28.77
CA PHE A 271 7.11 -0.93 27.79
C PHE A 271 5.75 -1.46 28.26
N ARG A 272 4.82 -1.54 27.31
CA ARG A 272 3.54 -2.23 27.45
C ARG A 272 3.69 -3.62 26.85
N ARG A 273 3.52 -4.66 27.67
CA ARG A 273 3.65 -6.06 27.29
C ARG A 273 2.28 -6.69 27.11
N PHE A 274 2.09 -7.47 26.05
CA PHE A 274 0.82 -8.10 25.73
C PHE A 274 1.01 -9.44 25.01
N HIS A 275 -0.07 -10.22 25.00
CA HIS A 275 -0.18 -11.41 24.14
C HIS A 275 -0.74 -10.98 22.78
N PRO A 276 -0.03 -11.26 21.67
CA PRO A 276 -0.52 -10.89 20.35
C PRO A 276 -1.67 -11.81 19.92
N THR A 277 -2.53 -11.30 19.05
CA THR A 277 -3.63 -12.04 18.44
C THR A 277 -3.25 -12.47 17.02
N ASP A 278 -3.56 -13.71 16.64
CA ASP A 278 -3.34 -14.21 15.28
C ASP A 278 -4.32 -13.60 14.25
N GLY A 279 -4.12 -13.94 12.97
CA GLY A 279 -4.93 -13.41 11.86
C GLY A 279 -6.41 -13.83 11.87
N VAL A 280 -6.82 -14.73 12.78
CA VAL A 280 -8.22 -15.16 12.96
C VAL A 280 -8.81 -14.69 14.29
N GLY A 281 -8.11 -13.81 15.01
CA GLY A 281 -8.63 -13.21 16.25
C GLY A 281 -8.34 -14.03 17.51
N LYS A 282 -7.49 -15.06 17.46
CA LYS A 282 -7.15 -15.87 18.64
C LYS A 282 -5.89 -15.36 19.34
N VAL A 283 -5.99 -15.18 20.64
CA VAL A 283 -4.86 -14.77 21.50
C VAL A 283 -3.80 -15.87 21.51
N GLN A 284 -2.55 -15.49 21.29
CA GLN A 284 -1.40 -16.38 21.35
C GLN A 284 -0.79 -16.37 22.77
N GLU A 285 -1.36 -17.18 23.66
CA GLU A 285 -0.90 -17.30 25.07
C GLU A 285 0.58 -17.70 25.21
N ASN A 286 1.14 -18.29 24.16
CA ASN A 286 2.51 -18.75 24.11
C ASN A 286 3.49 -17.79 23.43
N ALA A 287 3.06 -16.55 23.14
CA ALA A 287 3.89 -15.49 22.59
C ALA A 287 3.78 -14.24 23.46
N TRP A 288 4.89 -13.52 23.61
CA TRP A 288 4.90 -12.22 24.24
C TRP A 288 5.52 -11.20 23.31
N GLU A 289 4.84 -10.06 23.25
CA GLU A 289 5.34 -8.87 22.59
C GLU A 289 5.32 -7.72 23.58
N ALA A 290 6.17 -6.74 23.34
CA ALA A 290 6.13 -5.50 24.09
C ALA A 290 6.47 -4.32 23.19
N VAL A 291 5.78 -3.21 23.40
CA VAL A 291 6.01 -1.96 22.67
C VAL A 291 6.26 -0.87 23.69
N GLY A 292 7.29 -0.07 23.47
CA GLY A 292 7.71 0.95 24.41
C GLY A 292 8.73 1.89 23.82
N ARG A 293 9.34 2.69 24.69
CA ARG A 293 10.43 3.59 24.32
C ARG A 293 11.49 3.68 25.41
N VAL A 294 12.72 3.94 25.00
CA VAL A 294 13.83 4.34 25.87
C VAL A 294 14.26 5.73 25.42
N GLY A 295 14.04 6.75 26.24
CA GLY A 295 14.18 8.15 25.79
C GLY A 295 13.19 8.47 24.66
N ASP A 296 13.70 8.93 23.52
CA ASP A 296 12.95 9.23 22.30
C ASP A 296 12.92 8.07 21.28
N VAL A 297 13.51 6.92 21.62
CA VAL A 297 13.63 5.76 20.72
C VAL A 297 12.51 4.75 20.98
N PHE A 298 11.65 4.53 19.98
CA PHE A 298 10.58 3.53 20.04
C PHE A 298 11.07 2.15 19.60
N LEU A 299 10.68 1.12 20.35
CA LEU A 299 11.09 -0.27 20.15
C LEU A 299 9.89 -1.21 20.18
N TRP A 300 9.85 -2.16 19.23
CA TRP A 300 9.01 -3.35 19.29
C TRP A 300 9.85 -4.56 19.71
N LEU A 301 9.45 -5.24 20.76
CA LEU A 301 10.10 -6.43 21.29
C LEU A 301 9.25 -7.66 20.98
N HIS A 302 9.83 -8.66 20.32
CA HIS A 302 9.18 -9.93 20.04
C HIS A 302 10.12 -11.09 20.39
N LEU A 303 9.68 -11.98 21.28
CA LEU A 303 10.51 -13.08 21.75
C LEU A 303 10.18 -14.39 21.03
N ARG A 304 11.14 -14.91 20.26
CA ARG A 304 10.98 -16.19 19.54
C ARG A 304 11.07 -17.37 20.51
N LYS A 305 9.95 -18.04 20.75
CA LYS A 305 9.84 -19.16 21.71
C LYS A 305 10.90 -20.26 21.50
N ARG A 306 11.17 -20.68 20.26
CA ARG A 306 12.08 -21.80 19.97
C ARG A 306 13.56 -21.45 20.12
N SER A 307 13.98 -20.29 19.63
CA SER A 307 15.40 -19.88 19.65
C SER A 307 15.77 -19.08 20.90
N LYS A 308 14.78 -18.64 21.69
CA LYS A 308 14.93 -17.67 22.78
C LYS A 308 15.63 -16.37 22.33
N GLU A 309 15.51 -16.04 21.05
CA GLU A 309 16.05 -14.80 20.49
C GLU A 309 15.01 -13.70 20.64
N LEU A 310 15.47 -12.54 21.09
CA LEU A 310 14.67 -11.34 21.11
C LEU A 310 14.86 -10.58 19.81
N LEU A 311 13.77 -10.37 19.08
CA LEU A 311 13.75 -9.44 17.95
C LEU A 311 13.40 -8.06 18.47
N VAL A 312 14.27 -7.10 18.20
CA VAL A 312 14.05 -5.68 18.50
C VAL A 312 13.85 -4.96 17.18
N ARG A 313 12.64 -4.48 16.92
CA ARG A 313 12.33 -3.70 15.73
C ARG A 313 12.25 -2.22 16.03
N PHE A 314 12.81 -1.41 15.15
CA PHE A 314 12.97 0.03 15.37
C PHE A 314 13.12 0.78 14.04
N ASP A 315 13.12 2.11 14.11
CA ASP A 315 13.37 2.99 12.97
C ASP A 315 14.86 2.97 12.59
N PRO A 316 15.26 2.64 11.34
CA PRO A 316 16.67 2.56 10.96
C PRO A 316 17.44 3.87 11.19
N ARG A 317 16.76 5.03 11.19
CA ARG A 317 17.38 6.33 11.49
C ARG A 317 17.87 6.45 12.94
N LYS A 318 17.43 5.51 13.79
CA LYS A 318 17.79 5.39 15.21
C LYS A 318 18.77 4.25 15.46
N GLU A 319 19.41 3.68 14.43
CA GLU A 319 20.32 2.54 14.60
C GLU A 319 21.41 2.77 15.65
N ASP A 320 22.12 3.90 15.58
CA ASP A 320 23.19 4.22 16.52
C ASP A 320 22.66 4.35 17.96
N ASP A 321 21.52 5.01 18.14
CA ASP A 321 20.85 5.15 19.43
C ASP A 321 20.45 3.76 19.98
N VAL A 322 19.91 2.88 19.15
CA VAL A 322 19.55 1.51 19.54
C VAL A 322 20.78 0.68 19.88
N ARG A 323 21.90 0.82 19.15
CA ARG A 323 23.17 0.17 19.50
C ARG A 323 23.66 0.63 20.86
N ALA A 324 23.58 1.93 21.15
CA ALA A 324 23.95 2.48 22.45
C ALA A 324 23.06 1.92 23.57
N ILE A 325 21.73 1.88 23.37
CA ILE A 325 20.78 1.29 24.33
C ILE A 325 21.12 -0.18 24.57
N VAL A 326 21.30 -0.97 23.52
CA VAL A 326 21.64 -2.40 23.62
C VAL A 326 22.96 -2.59 24.39
N GLY A 327 23.97 -1.75 24.13
CA GLY A 327 25.23 -1.75 24.88
C GLY A 327 25.07 -1.40 26.35
N GLN A 328 24.23 -0.42 26.68
CA GLN A 328 23.94 -0.02 28.08
C GLN A 328 23.33 -1.16 28.89
N TYR A 329 22.51 -2.01 28.27
CA TYR A 329 21.90 -3.19 28.92
C TYR A 329 22.76 -4.46 28.79
N GLU A 330 24.01 -4.33 28.33
CA GLU A 330 24.96 -5.45 28.11
C GLU A 330 24.39 -6.56 27.22
N LEU A 331 23.49 -6.19 26.30
CA LEU A 331 22.85 -7.11 25.37
C LEU A 331 23.75 -7.35 24.16
N LYS A 332 23.74 -8.59 23.64
CA LYS A 332 24.54 -8.98 22.47
C LYS A 332 23.69 -9.06 21.22
N ILE A 333 24.00 -8.20 20.24
CA ILE A 333 23.47 -8.30 18.87
C ILE A 333 24.13 -9.50 18.21
N LYS A 334 23.32 -10.50 17.85
CA LYS A 334 23.73 -11.70 17.12
C LYS A 334 23.66 -11.50 15.62
N ASP A 335 22.62 -10.81 15.16
CA ASP A 335 22.34 -10.58 13.75
C ASP A 335 21.59 -9.26 13.56
N VAL A 336 21.71 -8.68 12.37
CA VAL A 336 21.07 -7.43 11.96
C VAL A 336 20.34 -7.67 10.66
N GLN A 337 19.02 -7.45 10.67
CA GLN A 337 18.19 -7.51 9.48
C GLN A 337 17.93 -6.07 9.04
N PRO A 338 18.53 -5.63 7.92
CA PRO A 338 18.38 -4.27 7.46
C PRO A 338 16.94 -4.00 7.01
N MET A 339 16.57 -2.73 6.98
CA MET A 339 15.30 -2.28 6.42
C MET A 339 15.24 -2.52 4.91
N HIS A 340 14.04 -2.60 4.34
CA HIS A 340 13.85 -2.62 2.89
C HIS A 340 14.47 -1.38 2.24
N GLU A 341 15.18 -1.56 1.12
CA GLU A 341 15.92 -0.51 0.39
C GLU A 341 15.07 0.71 -0.04
N ASP A 342 13.75 0.54 -0.16
CA ASP A 342 12.82 1.57 -0.61
C ASP A 342 12.37 2.50 0.54
N TYR A 343 12.89 2.35 1.78
CA TYR A 343 12.51 3.23 2.90
C TYR A 343 12.90 4.69 2.66
N ALA A 344 14.17 4.94 2.34
CA ALA A 344 14.68 6.29 2.09
C ALA A 344 14.17 6.88 0.76
N LYS A 345 13.73 6.02 -0.17
CA LYS A 345 13.34 6.41 -1.53
C LYS A 345 12.21 7.43 -1.56
N TYR A 346 11.27 7.37 -0.63
CA TYR A 346 10.11 8.26 -0.62
C TYR A 346 10.26 9.44 0.35
N GLY A 347 11.50 9.80 0.71
CA GLY A 347 11.81 11.09 1.35
C GLY A 347 11.73 11.13 2.88
N TRP A 348 11.97 10.01 3.57
CA TRP A 348 11.92 9.92 5.04
C TRP A 348 13.18 9.34 5.67
#